data_AF-A0A919ZJZ9-F1
#
_entry.id   AF-A0A919ZJZ9-F1
#
_cell.length_a   1.000
_cell.length_b   1.000
_cell.length_c   1.000
_cell.angle_alpha   90.00
_cell.angle_beta   90.00
_cell.angle_gamma   90.00
#
_symmetry.space_group_name_H-M   'P 1'
#
loop_
_entity.id
_entity.type
_entity.pdbx_description
1 polymer ?
#
loop_
_entity_poly.entity_id
_entity_poly.type
_entity_poly.pdbx_seq_one_letter_code
_entity_poly.pdbx_strand_id
1 'polypeptide(L)' 'MKAFYDKKIAEGKPHKVAMIACVNKMLHWIYALLRRKETFLDLA' A
#
# COMPACT_ATOMS: atom_id res chain seq x y z
N MET A 1 -3.83 -5.05 -4.60
CA MET A 1 -4.11 -5.12 -3.14
C MET A 1 -4.64 -6.47 -2.68
N LYS A 2 -5.60 -7.10 -3.37
CA LYS A 2 -6.23 -8.36 -2.92
C LYS A 2 -5.24 -9.50 -2.68
N ALA A 3 -4.29 -9.72 -3.60
CA ALA A 3 -3.23 -10.73 -3.42
C ALA A 3 -2.29 -10.47 -2.21
N PHE A 4 -2.06 -9.20 -1.84
CA PHE A 4 -1.23 -8.87 -0.68
C PHE A 4 -2.00 -9.07 0.63
N TYR A 5 -3.29 -8.71 0.64
CA TYR A 5 -4.18 -8.98 1.76
C TYR A 5 -4.31 -10.48 1.99
N ASP A 6 -4.60 -11.26 0.94
CA ASP A 6 -4.79 -12.71 1.02
C ASP A 6 -3.54 -13.42 1.52
N LYS A 7 -2.35 -13.03 1.02
CA LYS A 7 -1.06 -13.51 1.53
C LYS A 7 -0.86 -13.20 3.02
N LYS A 8 -1.32 -12.04 3.50
CA LYS A 8 -1.20 -11.67 4.93
C LYS A 8 -2.17 -12.44 5.81
N ILE A 9 -3.36 -12.77 5.31
CA ILE A 9 -4.30 -13.66 6.00
C ILE A 9 -3.77 -15.09 6.03
N ALA A 10 -3.19 -15.57 4.93
CA ALA A 10 -2.56 -16.89 4.84
C ALA A 10 -1.34 -17.04 5.77
N GLU A 11 -0.62 -15.95 6.06
CA GLU A 11 0.42 -15.89 7.11
C GLU A 11 -0.16 -15.99 8.55
N GLY A 12 -1.47 -16.12 8.72
CA GLY A 12 -2.13 -16.21 10.03
C GLY A 12 -2.34 -14.87 10.73
N LYS A 13 -2.18 -13.73 10.01
CA LYS A 13 -2.31 -12.41 10.62
C LYS A 13 -3.78 -12.03 10.77
N PRO A 14 -4.18 -11.44 11.92
CA PRO A 14 -5.54 -10.99 12.11
C PRO A 14 -5.89 -9.96 11.02
N HIS A 15 -7.12 -10.06 10.50
CA HIS A 15 -7.61 -9.24 9.38
C HIS A 15 -7.34 -7.74 9.53
N LYS A 16 -7.48 -7.22 10.76
CA LYS A 16 -7.18 -5.83 11.11
C LYS A 16 -5.74 -5.45 10.79
N VAL A 17 -4.78 -6.31 11.09
CA VAL A 17 -3.34 -6.06 10.83
C VAL A 17 -3.02 -6.13 9.35
N ALA A 18 -3.63 -7.06 8.61
CA ALA A 18 -3.47 -7.14 7.16
C ALA A 18 -4.02 -5.88 6.46
N MET A 19 -5.18 -5.39 6.90
CA MET A 19 -5.80 -4.16 6.38
C MET A 19 -4.96 -2.92 6.72
N ILE A 20 -4.49 -2.79 7.96
CA ILE A 20 -3.60 -1.68 8.37
C ILE A 20 -2.30 -1.71 7.57
N ALA A 21 -1.71 -2.88 7.29
CA ALA A 21 -0.52 -2.99 6.45
C ALA A 21 -0.77 -2.54 4.99
N CYS A 22 -1.94 -2.85 4.42
CA CYS A 22 -2.35 -2.33 3.11
C CYS A 22 -2.45 -0.80 3.12
N VAL A 23 -3.10 -0.23 4.15
CA VAL A 23 -3.30 1.22 4.30
C VAL A 23 -1.98 1.94 4.52
N ASN A 24 -1.10 1.43 5.38
CA ASN A 24 0.24 1.99 5.61
C ASN A 24 1.09 1.96 4.34
N LYS A 25 1.01 0.88 3.55
CA LYS A 25 1.70 0.83 2.25
C LYS A 25 1.17 1.89 1.30
N MET A 26 -0.15 2.07 1.21
CA MET A 26 -0.79 3.08 0.37
C MET A 26 -0.43 4.52 0.79
N LEU A 27 -0.49 4.83 2.09
CA LEU A 27 -0.08 6.12 2.64
C LEU A 27 1.39 6.43 2.35
N HIS A 28 2.27 5.41 2.42
CA HIS A 28 3.67 5.59 2.07
C HIS A 28 3.84 5.98 0.58
N TRP A 29 3.10 5.35 -0.33
CA TRP A 29 3.10 5.73 -1.74
C TRP A 29 2.57 7.15 -1.97
N ILE A 30 1.46 7.52 -1.32
CA ILE A 30 0.88 8.86 -1.41
C ILE A 30 1.86 9.91 -0.86
N TYR A 31 2.47 9.64 0.28
CA TYR A 31 3.45 10.53 0.90
C TYR A 31 4.73 10.65 0.05
N ALA A 32 5.23 9.54 -0.50
CA ALA A 32 6.36 9.56 -1.42
C ALA A 32 6.05 10.35 -2.70
N LEU A 33 4.85 10.19 -3.24
CA LEU A 33 4.36 10.94 -4.41
C LEU A 33 4.27 12.44 -4.08
N LEU A 34 3.66 12.79 -2.95
CA LEU A 34 3.51 14.19 -2.52
C LEU A 34 4.87 14.84 -2.25
N ARG A 35 5.80 14.09 -1.64
CA ARG A 35 7.13 14.56 -1.26
C ARG A 35 8.09 14.64 -2.44
N ARG A 36 7.88 13.88 -3.52
CA ARG A 36 8.78 13.90 -4.69
C ARG A 36 8.68 15.17 -5.53
N LYS A 37 7.56 15.92 -5.53
CA LYS A 37 7.35 17.09 -6.44
C LYS A 37 7.78 16.82 -7.90
N GLU A 38 7.87 15.56 -8.32
CA GLU A 38 8.06 15.20 -9.72
C GLU A 38 6.69 15.27 -10.36
N THR A 39 6.62 16.05 -11.44
CA THR A 39 5.42 16.31 -12.23
C THR A 39 4.68 15.00 -12.48
N PHE A 40 3.40 14.99 -12.08
CA PHE A 40 2.46 13.96 -12.49
C PHE A 40 2.45 13.95 -14.03
N LEU A 41 3.20 13.06 -14.66
CA LEU A 41 3.06 12.51 -16.02
C LEU A 41 4.41 11.94 -16.48
N ASP A 42 4.61 10.65 -16.25
CA ASP A 42 5.03 9.78 -17.35
C ASP A 42 4.30 8.45 -17.15
N LEU A 43 3.02 8.46 -17.51
CA LEU A 43 2.27 7.24 -17.80
C LEU A 43 2.35 7.09 -19.32
N ALA A 44 3.51 6.66 -19.82
CA ALA A 44 3.70 6.24 -21.20
C ALA A 44 3.09 4.85 -21.43
#